data_AF-A0AA38VFJ8-F1
#
_entry.id   AF-A0AA38VFJ8-F1
#
_cell.length_a   1.000
_cell.length_b   1.000
_cell.length_c   1.000
_cell.angle_alpha   90.00
_cell.angle_beta   90.00
_cell.angle_gamma   90.00
#
_symmetry.space_group_name_H-M   'P 1'
#
loop_
_entity.id
_entity.type
_entity.pdbx_description
1 polymer ?
#
loop_
_entity_poly.entity_id
_entity_poly.type
_entity_poly.pdbx_seq_one_letter_code
_entity_poly.pdbx_strand_id
1 'polypeptide(L)'
;MGFNNWARYMGALNESLFVSTAEAMISTGLLTAGYNRINLDDEWSTMERSANGSMVWDSTKFPRGLPWLTAHLKSRGFIPGKYTDAGNLSCGGFPGALNHEETDAADFARWGFEYLKLDGCNMPDTSEATYRRVYGKWHTILSSMADPMVFSESAPAYFAEAANLTDWYAVMGWVQQYGQLARHSRDSLVWNSTNYWPDITGWDSITFNYGQQVRLARFQRPGFFNDPDFLTVDHFDTTIDEKRSHFALWCAFSAPLILSTDVLNITAEEIAYLTNKDFLDVDQDPLVQQATLVSQDGSWDVLTRSLYNGDRLLVVLNRQAEIGDIEVPWARIGLSPETLNTPPSLLAKNLWTGKETTVDLAAGGIIAKAVPAHGTAAFRLSHPSPGSSVRVIPTGMIFNTYSLHCLTDSRCGSLIWANCTARDSQVWRARPDGTVSSLLDESKCITEEAGGVVATKKCDGEGKKWDYFVSGNLINAHTQHCLTEGEGGEAYAADCGYLTNEQVIALPAGMTI
;
A
#
# COMPACT_ATOMS: atom_id res chain seq x y z
N MET A 1 10.64 -5.95 -5.32
CA MET A 1 11.23 -4.83 -6.08
C MET A 1 11.58 -5.29 -7.48
N GLY A 2 11.47 -4.44 -8.50
CA GLY A 2 11.82 -4.78 -9.89
C GLY A 2 11.41 -3.75 -10.93
N PHE A 3 11.18 -4.22 -12.15
CA PHE A 3 10.76 -3.45 -13.31
C PHE A 3 9.54 -4.09 -14.00
N ASN A 4 8.67 -3.27 -14.58
CA ASN A 4 7.60 -3.63 -15.49
C ASN A 4 7.53 -2.58 -16.62
N ASN A 5 7.23 -2.97 -17.86
CA ASN A 5 7.24 -2.05 -19.00
C ASN A 5 5.98 -1.18 -19.18
N TRP A 6 4.87 -1.50 -18.52
CA TRP A 6 3.53 -1.04 -18.92
C TRP A 6 3.35 0.48 -18.91
N ALA A 7 3.53 1.14 -17.76
CA ALA A 7 3.27 2.57 -17.66
C ALA A 7 4.22 3.42 -18.52
N ARG A 8 5.40 2.92 -18.89
CA ARG A 8 6.33 3.67 -19.75
C ARG A 8 6.17 3.40 -21.23
N TYR A 9 6.02 2.13 -21.59
CA TYR A 9 6.15 1.66 -22.97
C TYR A 9 4.84 1.08 -23.53
N MET A 10 3.91 0.66 -22.67
CA MET A 10 2.71 -0.08 -23.08
C MET A 10 3.10 -1.20 -24.06
N GLY A 11 2.43 -1.28 -25.21
CA GLY A 11 2.72 -2.23 -26.30
C GLY A 11 4.01 -2.01 -27.08
N ALA A 12 4.73 -0.89 -26.89
CA ALA A 12 6.00 -0.57 -27.55
C ALA A 12 7.18 -1.33 -26.92
N LEU A 13 7.06 -2.66 -26.85
CA LEU A 13 7.97 -3.58 -26.20
C LEU A 13 8.60 -4.56 -27.20
N ASN A 14 9.83 -4.98 -26.92
CA ASN A 14 10.52 -6.03 -27.66
C ASN A 14 11.64 -6.65 -26.79
N GLU A 15 12.24 -7.73 -27.27
CA GLU A 15 13.33 -8.44 -26.60
C GLU A 15 14.51 -7.53 -26.24
N SER A 16 14.90 -6.62 -27.14
CA SER A 16 16.01 -5.69 -26.91
C SER A 16 15.73 -4.72 -25.76
N LEU A 17 14.48 -4.30 -25.55
CA LEU A 17 14.07 -3.47 -24.42
C LEU A 17 14.41 -4.18 -23.10
N PHE A 18 13.95 -5.42 -22.92
CA PHE A 18 14.19 -6.17 -21.67
C PHE A 18 15.67 -6.48 -21.45
N VAL A 19 16.42 -6.83 -22.50
CA VAL A 19 17.87 -7.04 -22.41
C VAL A 19 18.58 -5.76 -21.99
N SER A 20 18.26 -4.64 -22.63
CA SER A 20 18.92 -3.36 -22.36
C SER A 20 18.54 -2.81 -20.98
N THR A 21 17.28 -2.97 -20.57
CA THR A 21 16.82 -2.63 -19.21
C THR A 21 17.56 -3.46 -18.16
N ALA A 22 17.74 -4.77 -18.37
CA ALA A 22 18.51 -5.61 -17.45
C ALA A 22 19.96 -5.12 -17.29
N GLU A 23 20.65 -4.82 -18.39
CA GLU A 23 22.02 -4.29 -18.35
C GLU A 23 22.08 -2.88 -17.72
N ALA A 24 21.08 -2.04 -17.96
CA ALA A 24 20.96 -0.73 -17.31
C ALA A 24 20.77 -0.88 -15.80
N MET A 25 19.87 -1.75 -15.34
CA MET A 25 19.66 -2.03 -13.92
C MET A 25 20.91 -2.60 -13.23
N ILE A 26 21.71 -3.39 -13.94
CA ILE A 26 23.02 -3.86 -13.43
C ILE A 26 23.99 -2.69 -13.28
N SER A 27 24.20 -1.94 -14.36
CA SER A 27 25.22 -0.88 -14.43
C SER A 27 24.91 0.34 -13.54
N THR A 28 23.63 0.64 -13.33
CA THR A 28 23.17 1.71 -12.43
C THR A 28 23.13 1.28 -10.95
N GLY A 29 23.34 -0.01 -10.66
CA GLY A 29 23.32 -0.54 -9.29
C GLY A 29 21.93 -0.90 -8.75
N LEU A 30 20.85 -0.73 -9.53
CA LEU A 30 19.50 -1.13 -9.13
C LEU A 30 19.40 -2.61 -8.78
N LEU A 31 20.03 -3.51 -9.56
CA LEU A 31 20.05 -4.94 -9.20
C LEU A 31 20.74 -5.17 -7.85
N THR A 32 21.85 -4.47 -7.58
CA THR A 32 22.58 -4.57 -6.29
C THR A 32 21.74 -4.03 -5.13
N ALA A 33 20.91 -3.02 -5.38
CA ALA A 33 19.96 -2.47 -4.41
C ALA A 33 18.74 -3.39 -4.17
N GLY A 34 18.56 -4.47 -4.94
CA GLY A 34 17.51 -5.47 -4.74
C GLY A 34 16.39 -5.45 -5.80
N TYR A 35 16.46 -4.58 -6.80
CA TYR A 35 15.52 -4.58 -7.93
C TYR A 35 15.83 -5.76 -8.87
N ASN A 36 15.34 -6.94 -8.52
CA ASN A 36 15.71 -8.20 -9.19
C ASN A 36 14.59 -8.84 -10.02
N ARG A 37 13.40 -8.23 -10.13
CA ARG A 37 12.33 -8.72 -11.00
C ARG A 37 12.29 -7.93 -12.31
N ILE A 38 12.05 -8.62 -13.42
CA ILE A 38 11.77 -8.00 -14.72
C ILE A 38 10.50 -8.64 -15.28
N ASN A 39 9.41 -7.87 -15.24
CA ASN A 39 8.07 -8.31 -15.58
C ASN A 39 7.71 -7.85 -17.00
N LEU A 40 7.39 -8.81 -17.86
CA LEU A 40 6.85 -8.59 -19.20
C LEU A 40 5.32 -8.43 -19.10
N ASP A 41 4.83 -7.22 -19.36
CA ASP A 41 3.40 -6.88 -19.33
C ASP A 41 2.67 -7.23 -20.63
N ASP A 42 1.44 -6.72 -20.82
CA ASP A 42 0.53 -7.05 -21.93
C ASP A 42 1.12 -6.75 -23.32
N GLU A 43 0.44 -7.22 -24.38
CA GLU A 43 0.77 -7.08 -25.80
C GLU A 43 2.05 -7.79 -26.27
N TRP A 44 2.48 -8.83 -25.57
CA TRP A 44 3.67 -9.61 -25.91
C TRP A 44 3.43 -10.72 -26.95
N SER A 45 2.18 -11.15 -27.11
CA SER A 45 1.79 -12.31 -27.91
C SER A 45 1.34 -11.92 -29.32
N THR A 46 1.11 -12.91 -30.18
CA THR A 46 0.27 -12.74 -31.36
C THR A 46 -1.20 -12.57 -30.94
N MET A 47 -2.03 -12.05 -31.85
CA MET A 47 -3.48 -11.92 -31.65
C MET A 47 -4.23 -13.25 -31.63
N GLU A 48 -3.63 -14.29 -32.23
CA GLU A 48 -4.23 -15.62 -32.33
C GLU A 48 -3.44 -16.63 -31.48
N ARG A 49 -4.17 -17.58 -30.89
CA ARG A 49 -3.58 -18.78 -30.28
C ARG A 49 -3.13 -19.76 -31.37
N SER A 50 -2.21 -20.66 -31.04
CA SER A 50 -1.88 -21.79 -31.92
C SER A 50 -3.04 -22.79 -31.98
N ALA A 51 -2.97 -23.72 -32.95
CA ALA A 51 -4.02 -24.72 -33.17
C ALA A 51 -4.29 -25.66 -31.97
N ASN A 52 -3.33 -25.80 -31.05
CA ASN A 52 -3.48 -26.55 -29.80
C ASN A 52 -4.06 -25.71 -28.63
N GLY A 53 -4.38 -24.44 -28.86
CA GLY A 53 -4.91 -23.52 -27.85
C GLY A 53 -3.86 -22.80 -27.00
N SER A 54 -2.56 -22.98 -27.22
CA SER A 54 -1.52 -22.22 -26.50
C SER A 54 -1.43 -20.77 -26.99
N MET A 55 -1.07 -19.84 -26.10
CA MET A 55 -0.61 -18.51 -26.52
C MET A 55 0.72 -18.62 -27.28
N VAL A 56 0.93 -17.74 -28.26
CA VAL A 56 2.14 -17.70 -29.08
C VAL A 56 2.80 -16.33 -28.92
N TRP A 57 4.10 -16.27 -28.62
CA TRP A 57 4.81 -14.99 -28.57
C TRP A 57 4.97 -14.41 -29.98
N ASP A 58 4.95 -13.09 -30.10
CA ASP A 58 5.26 -12.44 -31.37
C ASP A 58 6.76 -12.59 -31.68
N SER A 59 7.11 -13.37 -32.71
CA SER A 59 8.51 -13.59 -33.11
C SER A 59 9.19 -12.36 -33.70
N THR A 60 8.43 -11.34 -34.08
CA THR A 60 8.98 -10.04 -34.49
C THR A 60 9.45 -9.26 -33.27
N LYS A 61 8.67 -9.27 -32.18
CA LYS A 61 9.05 -8.66 -30.90
C LYS A 61 10.12 -9.48 -30.17
N PHE A 62 10.04 -10.81 -30.25
CA PHE A 62 10.90 -11.77 -29.54
C PHE A 62 11.52 -12.81 -30.49
N PRO A 63 12.51 -12.41 -31.31
CA PRO A 63 13.06 -13.26 -32.37
C PRO A 63 13.82 -14.49 -31.85
N ARG A 64 14.35 -14.47 -30.62
CA ARG A 64 14.97 -15.65 -29.98
C ARG A 64 14.00 -16.42 -29.09
N GLY A 65 12.78 -15.90 -28.92
CA GLY A 65 11.71 -16.49 -28.12
C GLY A 65 11.81 -16.20 -26.62
N LEU A 66 10.68 -16.30 -25.93
CA LEU A 66 10.60 -16.04 -24.49
C LEU A 66 11.48 -16.98 -23.63
N PRO A 67 11.65 -18.28 -23.94
CA PRO A 67 12.57 -19.14 -23.18
C PRO A 67 14.03 -18.66 -23.24
N TRP A 68 14.44 -18.09 -24.38
CA TRP A 68 15.77 -17.50 -24.47
C TRP A 68 15.87 -16.25 -23.59
N LEU A 69 14.86 -15.38 -23.63
CA LEU A 69 14.83 -14.14 -22.86
C LEU A 69 14.88 -14.43 -21.35
N THR A 70 14.04 -15.34 -20.84
CA THR A 70 14.04 -15.70 -19.42
C THR A 70 15.36 -16.33 -18.99
N ALA A 71 15.93 -17.25 -19.78
CA ALA A 71 17.24 -17.83 -19.50
C ALA A 71 18.34 -16.77 -19.48
N HIS A 72 18.30 -15.82 -20.40
CA HIS A 72 19.22 -14.68 -20.41
C HIS A 72 19.06 -13.84 -19.13
N LEU A 73 17.85 -13.40 -18.79
CA LEU A 73 17.59 -12.61 -17.58
C LEU A 73 18.05 -13.33 -16.30
N LYS A 74 17.75 -14.63 -16.18
CA LYS A 74 18.21 -15.46 -15.05
C LYS A 74 19.73 -15.53 -14.97
N SER A 75 20.43 -15.68 -16.10
CA SER A 75 21.90 -15.67 -16.14
C SER A 75 22.53 -14.35 -15.67
N ARG A 76 21.73 -13.27 -15.65
CA ARG A 76 22.12 -11.94 -15.15
C ARG A 76 21.66 -11.66 -13.72
N GLY A 77 21.01 -12.62 -13.07
CA GLY A 77 20.55 -12.52 -11.68
C GLY A 77 19.12 -11.99 -11.51
N PHE A 78 18.32 -11.90 -12.58
CA PHE A 78 16.94 -11.47 -12.51
C PHE A 78 15.95 -12.63 -12.45
N ILE A 79 14.78 -12.35 -11.87
CA ILE A 79 13.60 -13.20 -11.78
C ILE A 79 12.59 -12.71 -12.83
N PRO A 80 12.34 -13.45 -13.92
CA PRO A 80 11.42 -13.04 -14.96
C PRO A 80 9.96 -13.19 -14.53
N GLY A 81 9.15 -12.16 -14.78
CA GLY A 81 7.71 -12.18 -14.58
C GLY A 81 6.91 -12.05 -15.87
N LYS A 82 5.67 -12.54 -15.83
CA LYS A 82 4.77 -12.66 -16.96
C LYS A 82 3.43 -12.00 -16.67
N TYR A 83 2.79 -11.49 -17.71
CA TYR A 83 1.41 -11.05 -17.73
C TYR A 83 0.50 -12.03 -18.46
N THR A 84 -0.71 -12.21 -17.92
CA THR A 84 -1.89 -12.72 -18.62
C THR A 84 -3.16 -12.10 -18.05
N ASP A 85 -4.32 -12.42 -18.62
CA ASP A 85 -5.62 -11.94 -18.19
C ASP A 85 -6.55 -13.10 -17.81
N ALA A 86 -7.34 -12.92 -16.76
CA ALA A 86 -8.33 -13.88 -16.28
C ALA A 86 -9.53 -14.06 -17.24
N GLY A 87 -9.82 -13.07 -18.08
CA GLY A 87 -10.88 -13.10 -19.09
C GLY A 87 -10.46 -13.77 -20.39
N ASN A 88 -11.34 -13.66 -21.41
CA ASN A 88 -11.11 -14.28 -22.71
C ASN A 88 -10.13 -13.50 -23.61
N LEU A 89 -9.99 -12.19 -23.35
CA LEU A 89 -9.03 -11.31 -23.99
C LEU A 89 -8.32 -10.47 -22.92
N SER A 90 -7.05 -10.12 -23.14
CA SER A 90 -6.38 -9.12 -22.31
C SER A 90 -6.96 -7.73 -22.49
N CYS A 91 -6.54 -6.79 -21.65
CA CYS A 91 -6.94 -5.39 -21.78
C CYS A 91 -6.54 -4.79 -23.15
N GLY A 92 -5.40 -5.20 -23.72
CA GLY A 92 -4.98 -4.85 -25.08
C GLY A 92 -5.69 -5.63 -26.21
N GLY A 93 -6.61 -6.54 -25.88
CA GLY A 93 -7.35 -7.35 -26.86
C GLY A 93 -6.60 -8.58 -27.40
N PHE A 94 -5.48 -8.96 -26.76
CA PHE A 94 -4.74 -10.18 -27.07
C PHE A 94 -5.41 -11.39 -26.40
N PRO A 95 -5.04 -12.65 -26.72
CA PRO A 95 -5.61 -13.80 -26.05
C PRO A 95 -5.52 -13.71 -24.52
N GLY A 96 -6.66 -13.81 -23.83
CA GLY A 96 -6.76 -13.99 -22.38
C GLY A 96 -6.89 -15.47 -22.02
N ALA A 97 -6.71 -15.83 -20.76
CA ALA A 97 -6.49 -17.22 -20.35
C ALA A 97 -7.73 -17.97 -19.86
N LEU A 98 -8.93 -17.38 -19.91
CA LEU A 98 -10.17 -18.06 -19.55
C LEU A 98 -10.33 -19.39 -20.33
N ASN A 99 -10.54 -20.49 -19.61
CA ASN A 99 -10.60 -21.87 -20.13
C ASN A 99 -9.27 -22.45 -20.66
N HIS A 100 -8.17 -21.72 -20.55
CA HIS A 100 -6.81 -22.15 -20.94
C HIS A 100 -5.82 -22.08 -19.77
N GLU A 101 -6.29 -21.89 -18.54
CA GLU A 101 -5.49 -21.51 -17.37
C GLU A 101 -4.38 -22.54 -17.08
N GLU A 102 -4.69 -23.83 -17.09
CA GLU A 102 -3.70 -24.89 -16.84
C GLU A 102 -2.61 -24.94 -17.92
N THR A 103 -3.03 -24.85 -19.19
CA THR A 103 -2.11 -24.87 -20.34
C THR A 103 -1.21 -23.65 -20.32
N ASP A 104 -1.79 -22.45 -20.15
CA ASP A 104 -1.05 -21.20 -20.18
C ASP A 104 -0.08 -21.11 -18.98
N ALA A 105 -0.51 -21.51 -17.78
CA ALA A 105 0.36 -21.55 -16.62
C ALA A 105 1.54 -22.52 -16.80
N ALA A 106 1.29 -23.72 -17.35
CA ALA A 106 2.34 -24.69 -17.65
C ALA A 106 3.30 -24.19 -18.75
N ASP A 107 2.79 -23.49 -19.76
CA ASP A 107 3.59 -22.88 -20.82
C ASP A 107 4.49 -21.76 -20.24
N PHE A 108 3.96 -20.90 -19.38
CA PHE A 108 4.74 -19.83 -18.73
C PHE A 108 5.85 -20.40 -17.83
N ALA A 109 5.56 -21.46 -17.07
CA ALA A 109 6.56 -22.14 -16.25
C ALA A 109 7.64 -22.78 -17.12
N ARG A 110 7.25 -23.46 -18.20
CA ARG A 110 8.19 -24.07 -19.17
C ARG A 110 9.05 -23.02 -19.88
N TRP A 111 8.51 -21.83 -20.13
CA TRP A 111 9.27 -20.71 -20.65
C TRP A 111 10.14 -20.02 -19.60
N GLY A 112 10.09 -20.44 -18.34
CA GLY A 112 11.00 -20.00 -17.28
C GLY A 112 10.55 -18.77 -16.51
N PHE A 113 9.28 -18.40 -16.53
CA PHE A 113 8.76 -17.32 -15.67
C PHE A 113 8.52 -17.82 -14.24
N GLU A 114 8.71 -16.94 -13.26
CA GLU A 114 8.60 -17.22 -11.81
C GLU A 114 7.65 -16.24 -11.09
N TYR A 115 6.98 -15.37 -11.85
CA TYR A 115 6.03 -14.37 -11.38
C TYR A 115 4.93 -14.24 -12.42
N LEU A 116 3.67 -14.16 -11.99
CA LEU A 116 2.51 -13.94 -12.84
C LEU A 116 1.69 -12.75 -12.32
N LYS A 117 1.58 -11.70 -13.13
CA LYS A 117 0.52 -10.69 -13.05
C LYS A 117 -0.69 -11.23 -13.81
N LEU A 118 -1.82 -11.35 -13.11
CA LEU A 118 -3.09 -11.75 -13.68
C LEU A 118 -4.05 -10.57 -13.64
N ASP A 119 -4.47 -10.14 -14.83
CA ASP A 119 -5.41 -9.05 -15.01
C ASP A 119 -6.88 -9.54 -15.03
N GLY A 120 -7.84 -8.64 -15.19
CA GLY A 120 -9.27 -8.94 -15.11
C GLY A 120 -10.14 -8.37 -16.24
N CYS A 121 -9.56 -7.95 -17.37
CA CYS A 121 -10.36 -7.45 -18.48
C CYS A 121 -11.16 -8.58 -19.15
N ASN A 122 -12.27 -8.26 -19.81
CA ASN A 122 -13.05 -9.22 -20.61
C ASN A 122 -13.45 -10.52 -19.86
N MET A 123 -13.72 -10.42 -18.56
CA MET A 123 -14.26 -11.48 -17.72
C MET A 123 -15.68 -11.88 -18.18
N PRO A 124 -16.14 -13.12 -17.89
CA PRO A 124 -17.49 -13.58 -18.28
C PRO A 124 -18.62 -12.65 -17.81
N ASP A 125 -18.44 -12.06 -16.63
CA ASP A 125 -19.25 -11.01 -16.05
C ASP A 125 -18.41 -10.21 -15.04
N THR A 126 -18.95 -9.11 -14.53
CA THR A 126 -18.27 -8.19 -13.61
C THR A 126 -18.61 -8.43 -12.13
N SER A 127 -19.15 -9.61 -11.77
CA SER A 127 -19.52 -9.91 -10.38
C SER A 127 -18.32 -10.36 -9.55
N GLU A 128 -18.34 -10.00 -8.25
CA GLU A 128 -17.35 -10.47 -7.27
C GLU A 128 -17.21 -12.00 -7.29
N ALA A 129 -18.34 -12.72 -7.34
CA ALA A 129 -18.35 -14.19 -7.33
C ALA A 129 -17.64 -14.82 -8.54
N THR A 130 -17.74 -14.19 -9.72
CA THR A 130 -17.03 -14.65 -10.92
C THR A 130 -15.54 -14.39 -10.81
N TYR A 131 -15.12 -13.22 -10.32
CA TYR A 131 -13.70 -12.94 -10.06
C TYR A 131 -13.12 -13.91 -9.05
N ARG A 132 -13.80 -14.11 -7.91
CA ARG A 132 -13.36 -15.04 -6.86
C ARG A 132 -13.17 -16.46 -7.39
N ARG A 133 -14.10 -16.95 -8.22
CA ARG A 133 -14.01 -18.28 -8.84
C ARG A 133 -12.80 -18.41 -9.76
N VAL A 134 -12.58 -17.43 -10.64
CA VAL A 134 -11.50 -17.50 -11.63
C VAL A 134 -10.13 -17.30 -10.98
N TYR A 135 -9.98 -16.29 -10.11
CA TYR A 135 -8.73 -16.07 -9.37
C TYR A 135 -8.42 -17.22 -8.41
N GLY A 136 -9.43 -17.80 -7.76
CA GLY A 136 -9.27 -19.00 -6.93
C GLY A 136 -8.81 -20.24 -7.71
N LYS A 137 -9.25 -20.38 -8.98
CA LYS A 137 -8.74 -21.42 -9.89
C LYS A 137 -7.27 -21.20 -10.21
N TRP A 138 -6.88 -19.96 -10.53
CA TRP A 138 -5.47 -19.60 -10.72
C TRP A 138 -4.60 -19.87 -9.50
N HIS A 139 -5.05 -19.46 -8.31
CA HIS A 139 -4.38 -19.79 -7.06
C HIS A 139 -4.15 -21.30 -6.90
N THR A 140 -5.18 -22.11 -7.17
CA THR A 140 -5.09 -23.58 -7.08
C THR A 140 -4.04 -24.13 -8.06
N ILE A 141 -4.07 -23.67 -9.32
CA ILE A 141 -3.12 -24.07 -10.36
C ILE A 141 -1.69 -23.71 -9.93
N LEU A 142 -1.42 -22.45 -9.60
CA LEU A 142 -0.08 -21.97 -9.27
C LEU A 142 0.47 -22.63 -8.00
N SER A 143 -0.36 -22.82 -6.97
CA SER A 143 0.05 -23.45 -5.71
C SER A 143 0.32 -24.96 -5.86
N SER A 144 -0.20 -25.59 -6.92
CA SER A 144 0.03 -27.01 -7.21
C SER A 144 1.28 -27.28 -8.06
N MET A 145 1.92 -26.24 -8.58
CA MET A 145 3.14 -26.36 -9.38
C MET A 145 4.32 -26.80 -8.52
N ALA A 146 5.28 -27.50 -9.14
CA ALA A 146 6.53 -27.88 -8.46
C ALA A 146 7.31 -26.65 -7.97
N ASP A 147 7.34 -25.59 -8.79
CA ASP A 147 7.92 -24.29 -8.48
C ASP A 147 6.83 -23.21 -8.64
N PRO A 148 6.08 -22.88 -7.56
CA PRO A 148 5.01 -21.90 -7.63
C PRO A 148 5.52 -20.51 -8.03
N MET A 149 4.80 -19.86 -8.95
CA MET A 149 5.06 -18.47 -9.30
C MET A 149 4.51 -17.51 -8.24
N VAL A 150 5.17 -16.37 -8.07
CA VAL A 150 4.58 -15.24 -7.34
C VAL A 150 3.30 -14.81 -8.06
N PHE A 151 2.19 -14.75 -7.34
CA PHE A 151 0.89 -14.40 -7.90
C PHE A 151 0.51 -12.96 -7.54
N SER A 152 0.43 -12.11 -8.57
CA SER A 152 0.10 -10.70 -8.52
C SER A 152 -1.28 -10.48 -9.11
N GLU A 153 -2.23 -10.11 -8.25
CA GLU A 153 -3.65 -10.13 -8.58
C GLU A 153 -4.18 -8.72 -8.90
N SER A 154 -4.83 -8.53 -10.05
CA SER A 154 -5.49 -7.25 -10.37
C SER A 154 -6.96 -7.20 -10.00
N ALA A 155 -7.57 -8.29 -9.52
CA ALA A 155 -9.01 -8.38 -9.25
C ALA A 155 -9.59 -7.17 -8.49
N PRO A 156 -9.01 -6.69 -7.37
CA PRO A 156 -9.65 -5.61 -6.62
C PRO A 156 -9.69 -4.27 -7.36
N ALA A 157 -8.79 -4.02 -8.31
CA ALA A 157 -8.80 -2.79 -9.11
C ALA A 157 -10.11 -2.60 -9.90
N TYR A 158 -10.79 -3.69 -10.27
CA TYR A 158 -12.05 -3.69 -11.02
C TYR A 158 -13.29 -3.36 -10.19
N PHE A 159 -13.15 -3.35 -8.86
CA PHE A 159 -14.23 -3.02 -7.92
C PHE A 159 -13.98 -1.68 -7.21
N ALA A 160 -12.84 -1.04 -7.45
CA ALA A 160 -12.47 0.22 -6.82
C ALA A 160 -13.45 1.36 -7.19
N GLU A 161 -13.60 2.32 -6.28
CA GLU A 161 -14.39 3.56 -6.47
C GLU A 161 -15.89 3.36 -6.78
N ALA A 162 -16.43 2.19 -6.49
CA ALA A 162 -17.87 1.98 -6.55
C ALA A 162 -18.59 2.83 -5.49
N ALA A 163 -19.84 3.24 -5.79
CA ALA A 163 -20.69 3.92 -4.82
C ALA A 163 -20.95 3.04 -3.58
N ASN A 164 -20.89 1.71 -3.74
CA ASN A 164 -20.89 0.73 -2.67
C ASN A 164 -19.61 -0.11 -2.75
N LEU A 165 -18.77 -0.07 -1.72
CA LEU A 165 -17.50 -0.80 -1.67
C LEU A 165 -17.60 -2.22 -1.09
N THR A 166 -18.80 -2.74 -0.79
CA THR A 166 -18.96 -4.11 -0.26
C THR A 166 -18.23 -5.16 -1.10
N ASP A 167 -18.38 -5.12 -2.43
CA ASP A 167 -17.67 -6.05 -3.32
C ASP A 167 -16.17 -5.81 -3.30
N TRP A 168 -15.72 -4.55 -3.32
CA TRP A 168 -14.29 -4.23 -3.24
C TRP A 168 -13.65 -4.74 -1.95
N TYR A 169 -14.33 -4.58 -0.81
CA TYR A 169 -13.89 -5.12 0.47
C TYR A 169 -13.88 -6.65 0.47
N ALA A 170 -14.89 -7.28 -0.13
CA ALA A 170 -14.96 -8.74 -0.23
C ALA A 170 -13.78 -9.28 -1.07
N VAL A 171 -13.51 -8.63 -2.20
CA VAL A 171 -12.37 -8.95 -3.08
C VAL A 171 -11.05 -8.80 -2.35
N MET A 172 -10.81 -7.66 -1.71
CA MET A 172 -9.62 -7.45 -0.88
C MET A 172 -9.48 -8.51 0.22
N GLY A 173 -10.58 -9.04 0.77
CA GLY A 173 -10.54 -10.08 1.80
C GLY A 173 -10.13 -11.46 1.29
N TRP A 174 -10.53 -11.86 0.08
CA TRP A 174 -10.17 -13.18 -0.45
C TRP A 174 -8.85 -13.22 -1.23
N VAL A 175 -8.43 -12.12 -1.88
CA VAL A 175 -7.13 -12.09 -2.61
C VAL A 175 -5.94 -12.39 -1.71
N GLN A 176 -6.03 -12.01 -0.43
CA GLN A 176 -4.98 -12.28 0.56
C GLN A 176 -4.74 -13.76 0.84
N GLN A 177 -5.69 -14.61 0.43
CA GLN A 177 -5.61 -16.06 0.57
C GLN A 177 -5.07 -16.70 -0.72
N TYR A 178 -5.01 -15.95 -1.81
CA TYR A 178 -4.73 -16.45 -3.15
C TYR A 178 -3.33 -16.07 -3.62
N GLY A 179 -2.96 -14.79 -3.56
CA GLY A 179 -1.69 -14.30 -4.07
C GLY A 179 -0.80 -13.65 -3.02
N GLN A 180 0.36 -13.19 -3.48
CA GLN A 180 1.34 -12.51 -2.64
C GLN A 180 1.18 -10.99 -2.71
N LEU A 181 0.46 -10.47 -3.70
CA LEU A 181 0.17 -9.04 -3.81
C LEU A 181 -1.07 -8.80 -4.65
N ALA A 182 -1.80 -7.73 -4.35
CA ALA A 182 -2.96 -7.35 -5.13
C ALA A 182 -3.04 -5.83 -5.39
N ARG A 183 -3.26 -5.49 -6.67
CA ARG A 183 -3.59 -4.14 -7.13
C ARG A 183 -5.00 -3.79 -6.66
N HIS A 184 -5.15 -2.65 -6.00
CA HIS A 184 -6.39 -2.30 -5.31
C HIS A 184 -7.08 -1.04 -5.82
N SER A 185 -6.51 -0.39 -6.82
CA SER A 185 -6.98 0.86 -7.41
C SER A 185 -6.69 0.89 -8.90
N ARG A 186 -7.16 1.93 -9.58
CA ARG A 186 -6.80 2.23 -10.97
C ARG A 186 -5.28 2.31 -11.18
N ASP A 187 -4.91 2.20 -12.44
CA ASP A 187 -3.53 2.27 -12.88
C ASP A 187 -2.90 3.62 -12.57
N SER A 188 -1.61 3.58 -12.19
CA SER A 188 -0.72 4.71 -12.27
C SER A 188 -0.67 5.25 -13.70
N LEU A 189 -0.58 6.56 -13.81
CA LEU A 189 -0.64 7.26 -15.09
C LEU A 189 0.49 6.80 -16.03
N VAL A 190 0.09 6.43 -17.25
CA VAL A 190 1.03 6.03 -18.30
C VAL A 190 1.73 7.25 -18.92
N TRP A 191 2.93 7.06 -19.46
CA TRP A 191 3.78 8.13 -20.01
C TRP A 191 3.10 8.97 -21.12
N ASN A 192 2.31 8.34 -21.97
CA ASN A 192 1.61 9.00 -23.08
C ASN A 192 0.18 9.45 -22.70
N SER A 193 -0.11 9.53 -21.41
CA SER A 193 -1.44 9.78 -20.84
C SER A 193 -2.10 11.06 -21.35
N THR A 194 -1.35 12.10 -21.69
CA THR A 194 -1.90 13.36 -22.23
C THR A 194 -2.72 13.19 -23.51
N ASN A 195 -2.54 12.09 -24.24
CA ASN A 195 -3.37 11.76 -25.40
C ASN A 195 -4.77 11.23 -25.02
N TYR A 196 -4.96 10.77 -23.78
CA TYR A 196 -6.19 10.11 -23.30
C TYR A 196 -6.83 10.86 -22.13
N TRP A 197 -6.01 11.41 -21.22
CA TRP A 197 -6.37 12.05 -19.96
C TRP A 197 -5.59 13.36 -19.79
N PRO A 198 -5.84 14.38 -20.63
CA PRO A 198 -5.04 15.61 -20.64
C PRO A 198 -5.12 16.44 -19.35
N ASP A 199 -6.14 16.21 -18.52
CA ASP A 199 -6.41 16.97 -17.30
C ASP A 199 -5.91 16.28 -16.02
N ILE A 200 -5.25 15.13 -16.12
CA ILE A 200 -4.70 14.38 -14.97
C ILE A 200 -3.17 14.49 -15.01
N THR A 201 -2.58 15.06 -13.95
CA THR A 201 -1.12 15.13 -13.83
C THR A 201 -0.53 13.83 -13.24
N GLY A 202 0.78 13.63 -13.39
CA GLY A 202 1.48 12.53 -12.72
C GLY A 202 1.31 12.57 -11.20
N TRP A 203 1.31 13.76 -10.59
CA TRP A 203 1.10 13.90 -9.14
C TRP A 203 -0.34 13.58 -8.72
N ASP A 204 -1.35 13.94 -9.51
CA ASP A 204 -2.75 13.57 -9.26
C ASP A 204 -2.91 12.04 -9.23
N SER A 205 -2.22 11.34 -10.14
CA SER A 205 -2.23 9.87 -10.16
C SER A 205 -1.54 9.27 -8.93
N ILE A 206 -0.36 9.75 -8.56
CA ILE A 206 0.37 9.27 -7.38
C ILE A 206 -0.48 9.47 -6.11
N THR A 207 -1.07 10.66 -5.96
CA THR A 207 -1.88 11.00 -4.78
C THR A 207 -3.20 10.25 -4.74
N PHE A 208 -3.79 9.91 -5.89
CA PHE A 208 -4.95 9.03 -5.98
C PHE A 208 -4.63 7.62 -5.46
N ASN A 209 -3.56 6.98 -5.97
CA ASN A 209 -3.16 5.65 -5.54
C ASN A 209 -2.78 5.62 -4.05
N TYR A 210 -2.05 6.64 -3.57
CA TYR A 210 -1.79 6.86 -2.15
C TYR A 210 -3.08 6.92 -1.32
N GLY A 211 -4.09 7.68 -1.78
CA GLY A 211 -5.38 7.84 -1.10
C GLY A 211 -6.22 6.55 -1.04
N GLN A 212 -6.01 5.62 -1.97
CA GLN A 212 -6.59 4.28 -1.89
C GLN A 212 -5.77 3.39 -0.94
N GLN A 213 -4.45 3.46 -1.02
CA GLN A 213 -3.54 2.63 -0.22
C GLN A 213 -3.73 2.83 1.28
N VAL A 214 -3.94 4.07 1.76
CA VAL A 214 -4.14 4.36 3.19
C VAL A 214 -5.34 3.63 3.82
N ARG A 215 -6.29 3.12 3.01
CA ARG A 215 -7.47 2.36 3.48
C ARG A 215 -7.15 0.91 3.86
N LEU A 216 -5.98 0.40 3.47
CA LEU A 216 -5.74 -1.03 3.31
C LEU A 216 -4.81 -1.66 4.35
N ALA A 217 -4.30 -0.90 5.31
CA ALA A 217 -3.30 -1.40 6.27
C ALA A 217 -3.73 -2.70 6.99
N ARG A 218 -5.03 -2.89 7.24
CA ARG A 218 -5.59 -4.09 7.87
C ARG A 218 -5.37 -5.38 7.08
N PHE A 219 -5.13 -5.25 5.77
CA PHE A 219 -4.93 -6.38 4.88
C PHE A 219 -3.46 -6.79 4.79
N GLN A 220 -2.52 -5.88 5.04
CA GLN A 220 -1.12 -6.21 4.83
C GLN A 220 -0.55 -7.11 5.93
N ARG A 221 0.10 -8.19 5.52
CA ARG A 221 0.66 -9.20 6.44
C ARG A 221 1.82 -9.94 5.78
N PRO A 222 2.71 -10.60 6.55
CA PRO A 222 3.72 -11.48 5.96
C PRO A 222 3.11 -12.45 4.94
N GLY A 223 3.60 -12.38 3.70
CA GLY A 223 3.10 -13.17 2.57
C GLY A 223 2.05 -12.48 1.69
N PHE A 224 1.52 -11.29 2.05
CA PHE A 224 0.61 -10.51 1.22
C PHE A 224 0.90 -9.00 1.31
N PHE A 225 1.07 -8.35 0.16
CA PHE A 225 1.35 -6.92 0.04
C PHE A 225 0.22 -6.20 -0.70
N ASN A 226 -0.23 -5.06 -0.17
CA ASN A 226 -1.10 -4.18 -0.94
C ASN A 226 -0.27 -3.50 -2.03
N ASP A 227 -0.73 -3.55 -3.28
CA ASP A 227 -0.01 -3.00 -4.43
C ASP A 227 -0.64 -1.68 -4.92
N PRO A 228 -0.06 -0.52 -4.57
CA PRO A 228 -0.50 0.78 -5.04
C PRO A 228 -0.04 1.12 -6.46
N ASP A 229 0.49 0.14 -7.20
CA ASP A 229 0.97 0.23 -8.58
C ASP A 229 2.39 0.82 -8.76
N PHE A 230 2.79 1.01 -10.02
CA PHE A 230 4.16 1.28 -10.43
C PHE A 230 4.75 2.62 -9.95
N LEU A 231 6.07 2.60 -9.72
CA LEU A 231 6.90 3.79 -9.61
C LEU A 231 7.18 4.35 -11.02
N THR A 232 6.52 5.46 -11.37
CA THR A 232 6.64 6.18 -12.67
C THR A 232 7.66 7.32 -12.60
N VAL A 233 8.89 7.00 -12.21
CA VAL A 233 9.89 8.01 -11.82
C VAL A 233 10.33 8.96 -12.91
N ASP A 234 10.14 8.64 -14.19
CA ASP A 234 10.49 9.56 -15.28
C ASP A 234 9.34 10.49 -15.67
N HIS A 235 8.10 10.25 -15.22
CA HIS A 235 6.90 10.94 -15.73
C HIS A 235 7.11 12.46 -15.83
N PHE A 236 6.89 13.00 -17.04
CA PHE A 236 7.46 14.27 -17.50
C PHE A 236 6.96 15.51 -16.74
N ASP A 237 5.79 15.45 -16.11
CA ASP A 237 5.16 16.54 -15.38
C ASP A 237 5.31 16.43 -13.85
N THR A 238 6.10 15.47 -13.36
CA THR A 238 6.42 15.34 -11.93
C THR A 238 7.74 16.02 -11.58
N THR A 239 7.74 16.78 -10.49
CA THR A 239 8.94 17.38 -9.92
C THR A 239 9.80 16.33 -9.20
N ILE A 240 11.06 16.66 -8.93
CA ILE A 240 11.94 15.74 -8.19
C ILE A 240 11.45 15.47 -6.76
N ASP A 241 10.82 16.44 -6.10
CA ASP A 241 10.30 16.27 -4.75
C ASP A 241 9.06 15.36 -4.74
N GLU A 242 8.18 15.46 -5.74
CA GLU A 242 7.06 14.54 -5.94
C GLU A 242 7.55 13.11 -6.21
N LYS A 243 8.57 12.93 -7.06
CA LYS A 243 9.18 11.62 -7.33
C LYS A 243 9.80 11.01 -6.07
N ARG A 244 10.49 11.81 -5.26
CA ARG A 244 11.01 11.40 -3.94
C ARG A 244 9.90 11.00 -3.00
N SER A 245 8.82 11.80 -2.92
CA SER A 245 7.65 11.49 -2.10
C SER A 245 6.95 10.21 -2.54
N HIS A 246 6.80 9.97 -3.84
CA HIS A 246 6.26 8.72 -4.38
C HIS A 246 7.05 7.52 -3.84
N PHE A 247 8.37 7.53 -3.99
CA PHE A 247 9.23 6.46 -3.48
C PHE A 247 9.16 6.30 -1.95
N ALA A 248 9.24 7.41 -1.20
CA ALA A 248 9.22 7.37 0.26
C ALA A 248 7.91 6.85 0.84
N LEU A 249 6.77 7.22 0.24
CA LEU A 249 5.45 6.74 0.65
C LEU A 249 5.30 5.23 0.37
N TRP A 250 5.75 4.75 -0.80
CA TRP A 250 5.73 3.32 -1.11
C TRP A 250 6.59 2.53 -0.11
N CYS A 251 7.79 3.05 0.21
CA CYS A 251 8.64 2.46 1.24
C CYS A 251 7.98 2.46 2.63
N ALA A 252 7.29 3.55 2.99
CA ALA A 252 6.55 3.63 4.24
C ALA A 252 5.43 2.59 4.32
N PHE A 253 4.86 2.21 3.19
CA PHE A 253 3.83 1.19 3.09
C PHE A 253 4.37 -0.24 2.99
N SER A 254 5.68 -0.47 2.84
CA SER A 254 6.21 -1.78 2.41
C SER A 254 5.54 -2.26 1.11
N ALA A 255 5.32 -1.34 0.17
CA ALA A 255 4.67 -1.63 -1.10
C ALA A 255 5.64 -2.33 -2.07
N PRO A 256 5.15 -3.06 -3.09
CA PRO A 256 6.00 -3.50 -4.18
C PRO A 256 6.68 -2.31 -4.89
N LEU A 257 8.01 -2.19 -4.77
CA LEU A 257 8.77 -1.19 -5.53
C LEU A 257 9.03 -1.69 -6.97
N ILE A 258 8.05 -1.52 -7.85
CA ILE A 258 8.15 -1.92 -9.27
C ILE A 258 8.28 -0.66 -10.13
N LEU A 259 9.45 -0.46 -10.74
CA LEU A 259 9.71 0.63 -11.66
C LEU A 259 8.97 0.40 -12.98
N SER A 260 8.29 1.42 -13.49
CA SER A 260 7.85 1.44 -14.89
C SER A 260 8.25 2.76 -15.52
N THR A 261 9.50 2.81 -15.96
CA THR A 261 10.22 4.02 -16.34
C THR A 261 11.28 3.73 -17.41
N ASP A 262 11.81 4.76 -18.07
CA ASP A 262 12.95 4.61 -18.97
C ASP A 262 14.29 4.45 -18.21
N VAL A 263 14.56 3.22 -17.76
CA VAL A 263 15.75 2.88 -16.98
C VAL A 263 17.06 3.15 -17.74
N LEU A 264 17.03 3.21 -19.08
CA LEU A 264 18.21 3.51 -19.90
C LEU A 264 18.64 4.98 -19.77
N ASN A 265 17.68 5.86 -19.49
CA ASN A 265 17.89 7.31 -19.39
C ASN A 265 17.62 7.85 -17.99
N ILE A 266 17.54 6.96 -16.98
CA ILE A 266 17.33 7.35 -15.60
C ILE A 266 18.49 8.20 -15.10
N THR A 267 18.17 9.29 -14.39
CA THR A 267 19.18 10.23 -13.94
C THR A 267 19.92 9.73 -12.69
N ALA A 268 21.11 10.27 -12.44
CA ALA A 268 21.86 9.97 -11.22
C ALA A 268 21.10 10.37 -9.95
N GLU A 269 20.30 11.44 -10.01
CA GLU A 269 19.46 11.88 -8.88
C GLU A 269 18.32 10.90 -8.61
N GLU A 270 17.72 10.34 -9.66
CA GLU A 270 16.68 9.30 -9.53
C GLU A 270 17.24 7.99 -8.98
N ILE A 271 18.39 7.55 -9.49
CA ILE A 271 19.10 6.38 -8.94
C ILE A 271 19.45 6.58 -7.47
N ALA A 272 19.88 7.78 -7.08
CA ALA A 272 20.30 8.05 -5.71
C ALA A 272 19.17 7.82 -4.69
N TYR A 273 17.94 8.23 -4.96
CA TYR A 273 16.84 7.94 -4.04
C TYR A 273 16.33 6.51 -4.17
N LEU A 274 16.24 5.95 -5.38
CA LEU A 274 15.80 4.56 -5.59
C LEU A 274 16.72 3.54 -4.92
N THR A 275 18.00 3.87 -4.78
CA THR A 275 19.00 3.03 -4.12
C THR A 275 19.30 3.47 -2.68
N ASN A 276 18.51 4.39 -2.12
CA ASN A 276 18.70 4.85 -0.75
C ASN A 276 18.42 3.72 0.23
N LYS A 277 19.51 3.17 0.79
CA LYS A 277 19.48 2.03 1.72
C LYS A 277 18.58 2.28 2.94
N ASP A 278 18.48 3.51 3.44
CA ASP A 278 17.66 3.80 4.62
C ASP A 278 16.17 3.64 4.35
N PHE A 279 15.72 3.98 3.14
CA PHE A 279 14.34 3.74 2.70
C PHE A 279 14.12 2.29 2.29
N LEU A 280 15.09 1.65 1.62
CA LEU A 280 14.97 0.24 1.25
C LEU A 280 14.91 -0.68 2.47
N ASP A 281 15.69 -0.40 3.52
CA ASP A 281 15.64 -1.15 4.78
C ASP A 281 14.28 -0.96 5.49
N VAL A 282 13.59 0.17 5.26
CA VAL A 282 12.22 0.40 5.75
C VAL A 282 11.21 -0.36 4.89
N ASP A 283 11.29 -0.24 3.57
CA ASP A 283 10.38 -0.94 2.64
C ASP A 283 10.41 -2.45 2.86
N GLN A 284 11.62 -3.02 2.95
CA GLN A 284 11.89 -4.45 3.10
C GLN A 284 11.86 -4.92 4.56
N ASP A 285 11.26 -4.15 5.48
CA ASP A 285 11.16 -4.52 6.89
C ASP A 285 10.37 -5.84 7.08
N PRO A 286 10.89 -6.81 7.85
CA PRO A 286 10.26 -8.13 8.01
C PRO A 286 8.87 -8.14 8.67
N LEU A 287 8.43 -7.07 9.34
CA LEU A 287 7.05 -7.01 9.86
C LEU A 287 6.03 -6.90 8.74
N VAL A 288 6.42 -6.41 7.56
CA VAL A 288 5.52 -6.18 6.42
C VAL A 288 4.35 -5.24 6.80
N GLN A 289 4.44 -4.51 7.92
CA GLN A 289 3.39 -3.60 8.34
C GLN A 289 3.29 -2.42 7.39
N GLN A 290 2.08 -2.01 7.05
CA GLN A 290 1.85 -0.77 6.30
C GLN A 290 1.80 0.43 7.28
N ALA A 291 2.40 1.57 6.91
CA ALA A 291 2.21 2.80 7.66
C ALA A 291 0.74 3.26 7.60
N THR A 292 0.19 3.69 8.75
CA THR A 292 -1.16 4.23 8.85
C THR A 292 -1.14 5.74 9.07
N LEU A 293 -2.20 6.42 8.66
CA LEU A 293 -2.42 7.82 8.96
C LEU A 293 -2.59 8.05 10.47
N VAL A 294 -1.74 8.93 10.99
CA VAL A 294 -1.76 9.39 12.38
C VAL A 294 -2.62 10.64 12.51
N SER A 295 -2.50 11.55 11.56
CA SER A 295 -3.29 12.77 11.46
C SER A 295 -3.23 13.34 10.05
N GLN A 296 -4.32 13.97 9.61
CA GLN A 296 -4.35 14.78 8.39
C GLN A 296 -5.30 15.97 8.54
N ASP A 297 -5.03 17.05 7.81
CA ASP A 297 -5.88 18.26 7.74
C ASP A 297 -6.03 18.79 6.29
N GLY A 298 -5.63 17.99 5.30
CA GLY A 298 -5.57 18.37 3.89
C GLY A 298 -4.30 19.11 3.47
N SER A 299 -3.54 19.65 4.43
CA SER A 299 -2.23 20.29 4.18
C SER A 299 -1.07 19.37 4.52
N TRP A 300 -1.19 18.60 5.60
CA TRP A 300 -0.17 17.68 6.06
C TRP A 300 -0.76 16.30 6.32
N ASP A 301 -0.07 15.26 5.86
CA ASP A 301 -0.34 13.89 6.29
C ASP A 301 0.84 13.40 7.14
N VAL A 302 0.54 12.86 8.31
CA VAL A 302 1.53 12.21 9.20
C VAL A 302 1.24 10.73 9.22
N LEU A 303 2.23 9.90 8.92
CA LEU A 303 2.14 8.45 8.89
C LEU A 303 3.18 7.82 9.81
N THR A 304 2.84 6.65 10.35
CA THR A 304 3.76 5.91 11.21
C THR A 304 3.49 4.40 11.14
N ARG A 305 4.53 3.63 11.46
CA ARG A 305 4.46 2.20 11.80
C ARG A 305 5.67 1.80 12.62
N SER A 306 5.58 0.64 13.26
CA SER A 306 6.72 0.02 13.92
C SER A 306 7.55 -0.78 12.92
N LEU A 307 8.85 -0.88 13.17
CA LEU A 307 9.78 -1.72 12.42
C LEU A 307 10.14 -2.97 13.24
N TYR A 308 10.57 -4.04 12.58
CA TYR A 308 10.82 -5.36 13.19
C TYR A 308 11.79 -5.31 14.36
N ASN A 309 12.81 -4.46 14.25
CA ASN A 309 13.84 -4.32 15.28
C ASN A 309 13.39 -3.48 16.49
N GLY A 310 12.13 -3.03 16.52
CA GLY A 310 11.57 -2.22 17.60
C GLY A 310 11.70 -0.72 17.41
N ASP A 311 12.20 -0.25 16.25
CA ASP A 311 12.22 1.17 15.92
C ASP A 311 10.83 1.66 15.47
N ARG A 312 10.68 2.98 15.42
CA ARG A 312 9.46 3.64 14.94
C ARG A 312 9.75 4.46 13.69
N LEU A 313 8.99 4.24 12.64
CA LEU A 313 9.02 5.05 11.43
C LEU A 313 8.07 6.24 11.59
N LEU A 314 8.53 7.44 11.25
CA LEU A 314 7.71 8.63 11.04
C LEU A 314 7.91 9.10 9.60
N VAL A 315 6.82 9.28 8.86
CA VAL A 315 6.82 9.94 7.55
C VAL A 315 5.80 11.07 7.58
N VAL A 316 6.18 12.21 7.02
CA VAL A 316 5.31 13.36 6.85
C VAL A 316 5.28 13.73 5.38
N LEU A 317 4.09 13.94 4.82
CA LEU A 317 3.86 14.44 3.48
C LEU A 317 3.31 15.86 3.56
N ASN A 318 3.98 16.80 2.88
CA ASN A 318 3.45 18.14 2.64
C ASN A 318 2.54 18.09 1.40
N ARG A 319 1.24 18.25 1.57
CA ARG A 319 0.27 18.29 0.45
C ARG A 319 0.12 19.68 -0.17
N GLN A 320 0.80 20.68 0.39
CA GLN A 320 0.71 22.06 -0.06
C GLN A 320 1.67 22.33 -1.23
N ALA A 321 1.39 23.40 -1.97
CA ALA A 321 2.21 23.88 -3.08
C ALA A 321 3.44 24.71 -2.64
N GLU A 322 3.67 24.84 -1.33
CA GLU A 322 4.76 25.66 -0.76
C GLU A 322 5.54 24.86 0.27
N ILE A 323 6.81 25.25 0.47
CA ILE A 323 7.66 24.70 1.53
C ILE A 323 7.08 25.00 2.92
N GLY A 324 7.19 24.04 3.85
CA GLY A 324 6.66 24.24 5.20
C GLY A 324 7.38 23.47 6.30
N ASP A 325 7.08 23.87 7.53
CA ASP A 325 7.52 23.21 8.75
C ASP A 325 6.31 22.58 9.45
N ILE A 326 6.52 21.45 10.11
CA ILE A 326 5.50 20.79 10.94
C ILE A 326 6.15 20.15 12.16
N GLU A 327 5.56 20.41 13.32
CA GLU A 327 5.87 19.73 14.56
C GLU A 327 4.97 18.51 14.73
N VAL A 328 5.59 17.36 15.00
CA VAL A 328 4.90 16.09 15.28
C VAL A 328 5.13 15.72 16.74
N PRO A 329 4.12 15.92 17.62
CA PRO A 329 4.19 15.48 19.00
C PRO A 329 4.41 13.98 19.15
N TRP A 330 5.21 13.58 20.14
CA TRP A 330 5.49 12.18 20.48
C TRP A 330 4.22 11.35 20.70
N ALA A 331 3.25 11.95 21.39
CA ALA A 331 1.96 11.33 21.67
C ALA A 331 1.24 10.84 20.40
N ARG A 332 1.37 11.57 19.28
CA ARG A 332 0.70 11.23 18.02
C ARG A 332 1.22 9.96 17.39
N ILE A 333 2.53 9.76 17.44
CA ILE A 333 3.18 8.56 16.88
C ILE A 333 3.25 7.40 17.89
N GLY A 334 2.54 7.52 19.01
CA GLY A 334 2.43 6.45 20.01
C GLY A 334 3.53 6.43 21.06
N LEU A 335 4.36 7.48 21.11
CA LEU A 335 5.45 7.59 22.07
C LEU A 335 4.98 8.34 23.30
N SER A 336 5.16 7.72 24.48
CA SER A 336 4.97 8.39 25.77
C SER A 336 6.33 8.57 26.43
N PRO A 337 6.77 9.82 26.68
CA PRO A 337 8.00 10.08 27.41
C PRO A 337 8.07 9.31 28.74
N GLU A 338 6.95 9.20 29.44
CA GLU A 338 6.86 8.53 30.75
C GLU A 338 7.19 7.04 30.69
N THR A 339 6.90 6.37 29.58
CA THR A 339 7.20 4.94 29.39
C THR A 339 8.57 4.69 28.75
N LEU A 340 9.23 5.76 28.28
CA LEU A 340 10.53 5.76 27.60
C LEU A 340 11.62 6.51 28.41
N ASN A 341 11.39 6.71 29.72
CA ASN A 341 12.17 7.60 30.59
C ASN A 341 13.69 7.30 30.69
N THR A 342 14.19 6.17 30.19
CA THR A 342 15.60 5.79 30.34
C THR A 342 16.20 5.12 29.11
N PRO A 343 17.16 5.77 28.41
CA PRO A 343 17.53 7.20 28.55
C PRO A 343 16.39 8.12 28.06
N PRO A 344 16.27 9.38 28.55
CA PRO A 344 15.18 10.30 28.20
C PRO A 344 15.34 10.91 26.79
N SER A 345 15.76 10.10 25.83
CA SER A 345 16.11 10.55 24.48
C SER A 345 15.89 9.45 23.46
N LEU A 346 15.74 9.83 22.20
CA LEU A 346 15.70 8.94 21.05
C LEU A 346 16.83 9.27 20.09
N LEU A 347 17.26 8.28 19.30
CA LEU A 347 18.05 8.53 18.10
C LEU A 347 17.09 8.73 16.94
N ALA A 348 17.10 9.92 16.33
CA ALA A 348 16.34 10.23 15.15
C ALA A 348 17.27 10.28 13.94
N LYS A 349 17.12 9.32 13.02
CA LYS A 349 17.82 9.30 11.74
C LYS A 349 16.91 9.85 10.65
N ASN A 350 17.31 10.95 10.02
CA ASN A 350 16.62 11.48 8.85
C ASN A 350 16.99 10.63 7.62
N LEU A 351 16.01 9.97 7.00
CA LEU A 351 16.26 8.97 5.95
C LEU A 351 16.67 9.57 4.60
N TRP A 352 16.41 10.86 4.37
CA TRP A 352 16.87 11.55 3.17
C TRP A 352 18.34 11.93 3.23
N THR A 353 18.81 12.33 4.42
CA THR A 353 20.18 12.84 4.61
C THR A 353 21.13 11.83 5.25
N GLY A 354 20.59 10.73 5.79
CA GLY A 354 21.33 9.78 6.62
C GLY A 354 21.79 10.34 7.97
N LYS A 355 21.52 11.62 8.26
CA LYS A 355 21.97 12.29 9.48
C LYS A 355 21.21 11.76 10.68
N GLU A 356 21.96 11.30 11.68
CA GLU A 356 21.44 10.90 12.98
C GLU A 356 21.62 12.02 14.01
N THR A 357 20.60 12.22 14.83
CA THR A 357 20.63 13.17 15.94
C THR A 357 19.97 12.57 17.17
N THR A 358 20.54 12.81 18.34
CA THR A 358 19.87 12.52 19.62
C THR A 358 18.84 13.62 19.90
N VAL A 359 17.59 13.22 20.14
CA VAL A 359 16.48 14.13 20.44
C VAL A 359 15.99 13.84 21.85
N ASP A 360 15.86 14.89 22.66
CA ASP A 360 15.33 14.79 24.03
C ASP A 360 13.82 14.53 24.01
N LEU A 361 13.34 13.56 24.78
CA LEU A 361 11.91 13.28 24.91
C LEU A 361 11.16 14.44 25.56
N ALA A 362 11.82 15.26 26.38
CA ALA A 362 11.26 16.48 26.98
C ALA A 362 10.96 17.57 25.93
N ALA A 363 11.46 17.45 24.70
CA ALA A 363 11.10 18.35 23.60
C ALA A 363 9.63 18.20 23.16
N GLY A 364 8.93 17.14 23.58
CA GLY A 364 7.51 16.93 23.31
C GLY A 364 7.17 16.45 21.88
N GLY A 365 8.08 16.62 20.93
CA GLY A 365 7.92 16.22 19.54
C GLY A 365 9.20 16.36 18.71
N ILE A 366 9.07 16.09 17.40
CA ILE A 366 10.09 16.36 16.39
C ILE A 366 9.56 17.36 15.38
N ILE A 367 10.41 18.29 14.94
CA ILE A 367 10.07 19.24 13.89
C ILE A 367 10.65 18.76 12.56
N ALA A 368 9.79 18.46 11.60
CA ALA A 368 10.16 18.34 10.20
C ALA A 368 10.24 19.76 9.62
N LYS A 369 11.47 20.21 9.32
CA LYS A 369 11.72 21.57 8.82
C LYS A 369 11.94 21.56 7.31
N ALA A 370 11.51 22.64 6.67
CA ALA A 370 11.75 22.93 5.27
C ALA A 370 11.34 21.76 4.36
N VAL A 371 10.18 21.15 4.64
CA VAL A 371 9.63 20.08 3.80
C VAL A 371 9.14 20.71 2.50
N PRO A 372 9.70 20.36 1.34
CA PRO A 372 9.32 20.97 0.06
C PRO A 372 7.82 20.86 -0.23
N ALA A 373 7.32 21.68 -1.15
CA ALA A 373 6.01 21.49 -1.75
C ALA A 373 5.89 20.06 -2.29
N HIS A 374 4.81 19.35 -1.96
CA HIS A 374 4.62 17.93 -2.33
C HIS A 374 5.75 16.99 -1.87
N GLY A 375 6.61 17.46 -0.97
CA GLY A 375 7.77 16.76 -0.44
C GLY A 375 7.44 15.93 0.79
N THR A 376 8.38 15.05 1.15
CA THR A 376 8.29 14.24 2.37
C THR A 376 9.46 14.48 3.31
N ALA A 377 9.20 14.39 4.61
CA ALA A 377 10.24 14.18 5.62
C ALA A 377 10.06 12.79 6.23
N ALA A 378 11.16 12.06 6.42
CA ALA A 378 11.12 10.71 6.99
C ALA A 378 12.19 10.54 8.06
N PHE A 379 11.79 9.96 9.19
CA PHE A 379 12.65 9.70 10.33
C PHE A 379 12.48 8.27 10.83
N ARG A 380 13.60 7.61 11.09
CA ARG A 380 13.64 6.38 11.90
C ARG A 380 14.04 6.76 13.32
N LEU A 381 13.14 6.47 14.25
CA LEU A 381 13.30 6.76 15.67
C LEU A 381 13.69 5.45 16.37
N SER A 382 14.84 5.45 17.02
CA SER A 382 15.44 4.26 17.64
C SER A 382 15.73 4.51 19.10
N HIS A 383 15.71 3.45 19.90
CA HIS A 383 16.17 3.53 21.28
C HIS A 383 17.69 3.72 21.32
N PRO A 384 18.27 4.63 22.15
CA PRO A 384 19.71 4.88 22.13
C PRO A 384 20.56 3.72 22.65
N SER A 385 19.97 2.83 23.44
CA SER A 385 20.61 1.56 23.82
C SER A 385 20.39 0.51 22.71
N PRO A 386 21.46 -0.03 22.08
CA PRO A 386 21.35 -1.01 21.02
C PRO A 386 20.52 -2.23 21.44
N GLY A 387 19.66 -2.72 20.53
CA GLY A 387 18.81 -3.91 20.75
C GLY A 387 17.59 -3.67 21.66
N SER A 388 17.39 -2.45 22.16
CA SER A 388 16.18 -2.09 22.89
C SER A 388 15.12 -1.54 21.92
N SER A 389 13.84 -1.78 22.23
CA SER A 389 12.73 -1.29 21.41
C SER A 389 12.19 0.04 21.90
N VAL A 390 11.71 0.85 20.96
CA VAL A 390 10.86 2.00 21.23
C VAL A 390 9.47 1.47 21.56
N ARG A 391 9.11 1.49 22.85
CA ARG A 391 7.77 1.09 23.30
C ARG A 391 6.74 2.09 22.79
N VAL A 392 5.77 1.58 22.04
CA VAL A 392 4.69 2.39 21.47
C VAL A 392 3.33 1.88 21.93
N ILE A 393 2.39 2.81 22.11
CA ILE A 393 0.96 2.50 22.14
C ILE A 393 0.44 2.75 20.72
N PRO A 394 -0.35 1.83 20.12
CA PRO A 394 -0.99 2.09 18.84
C PRO A 394 -1.79 3.41 18.89
N THR A 395 -1.33 4.39 18.12
CA THR A 395 -1.91 5.74 18.07
C THR A 395 -2.02 6.23 16.64
N GLY A 396 -3.17 6.79 16.31
CA GLY A 396 -3.42 7.38 14.99
C GLY A 396 -4.90 7.70 14.77
N MET A 397 -5.29 7.92 13.53
CA MET A 397 -6.68 8.19 13.20
C MET A 397 -7.54 6.92 13.27
N ILE A 398 -8.81 7.11 13.61
CA ILE A 398 -9.88 6.18 13.27
C ILE A 398 -10.75 6.90 12.24
N PHE A 399 -10.86 6.33 11.05
CA PHE A 399 -11.62 6.94 9.96
C PHE A 399 -12.40 5.89 9.17
N ASN A 400 -13.56 6.28 8.64
CA ASN A 400 -14.36 5.42 7.79
C ASN A 400 -13.66 5.28 6.42
N THR A 401 -13.44 4.05 5.96
CA THR A 401 -12.68 3.77 4.74
C THR A 401 -13.47 3.93 3.45
N TYR A 402 -14.71 4.40 3.51
CA TYR A 402 -15.51 4.84 2.37
C TYR A 402 -15.53 6.38 2.31
N SER A 403 -16.11 7.02 3.33
CA SER A 403 -16.31 8.48 3.39
C SER A 403 -15.01 9.26 3.64
N LEU A 404 -13.99 8.62 4.20
CA LEU A 404 -12.77 9.24 4.72
C LEU A 404 -12.99 10.23 5.87
N HIS A 405 -14.18 10.26 6.48
CA HIS A 405 -14.41 11.04 7.68
C HIS A 405 -13.70 10.44 8.89
N CYS A 406 -13.18 11.30 9.75
CA CYS A 406 -12.53 10.98 10.99
C CYS A 406 -13.54 10.89 12.14
N LEU A 407 -13.43 9.83 12.95
CA LEU A 407 -14.09 9.76 14.25
C LEU A 407 -13.53 10.87 15.14
N THR A 408 -14.42 11.71 15.65
CA THR A 408 -14.08 12.97 16.31
C THR A 408 -14.71 13.05 17.68
N ASP A 409 -13.87 13.25 18.69
CA ASP A 409 -14.25 13.45 20.08
C ASP A 409 -14.56 14.92 20.42
N SER A 410 -15.18 15.12 21.58
CA SER A 410 -15.46 16.42 22.14
C SER A 410 -15.23 16.43 23.66
N ARG A 411 -15.05 17.62 24.25
CA ARG A 411 -14.84 17.73 25.70
C ARG A 411 -16.00 17.18 26.53
N CYS A 412 -17.21 17.21 25.96
CA CYS A 412 -18.43 16.67 26.57
C CYS A 412 -18.60 15.16 26.37
N GLY A 413 -17.72 14.54 25.56
CA GLY A 413 -17.73 13.11 25.24
C GLY A 413 -18.70 12.68 24.14
N SER A 414 -19.27 13.63 23.38
CA SER A 414 -20.01 13.30 22.16
C SER A 414 -19.05 12.90 21.05
N LEU A 415 -19.42 11.86 20.30
CA LEU A 415 -18.68 11.36 19.14
C LEU A 415 -19.45 11.63 17.84
N ILE A 416 -18.72 12.07 16.81
CA ILE A 416 -19.24 12.29 15.45
C ILE A 416 -18.20 11.85 14.41
N TRP A 417 -18.65 11.64 13.18
CA TRP A 417 -17.82 11.54 12.00
C TRP A 417 -17.77 12.90 11.30
N ALA A 418 -16.57 13.39 11.01
CA ALA A 418 -16.37 14.70 10.40
C ALA A 418 -15.12 14.74 9.53
N ASN A 419 -14.96 15.80 8.74
CA ASN A 419 -13.71 16.08 8.04
C ASN A 419 -12.51 16.03 9.00
N CYS A 420 -11.41 15.46 8.52
CA CYS A 420 -10.18 15.38 9.28
C CYS A 420 -9.52 16.75 9.38
N THR A 421 -9.09 17.12 10.59
CA THR A 421 -8.57 18.45 10.97
C THR A 421 -7.25 18.37 11.74
N ALA A 422 -6.66 17.18 11.80
CA ALA A 422 -5.49 16.83 12.59
C ALA A 422 -5.58 17.24 14.08
N ARG A 423 -6.77 17.48 14.66
CA ARG A 423 -6.89 17.82 16.09
C ARG A 423 -6.70 16.59 16.97
N ASP A 424 -6.28 16.80 18.22
CA ASP A 424 -6.13 15.71 19.21
C ASP A 424 -7.44 14.95 19.46
N SER A 425 -8.59 15.57 19.18
CA SER A 425 -9.90 14.91 19.19
C SER A 425 -10.11 13.86 18.10
N GLN A 426 -9.23 13.79 17.11
CA GLN A 426 -9.29 12.83 15.99
C GLN A 426 -8.11 11.85 15.98
N VAL A 427 -7.28 11.90 17.03
CA VAL A 427 -6.14 10.99 17.21
C VAL A 427 -6.43 10.10 18.41
N TRP A 428 -6.40 8.80 18.20
CA TRP A 428 -6.91 7.78 19.12
C TRP A 428 -5.80 6.84 19.54
N ARG A 429 -5.72 6.57 20.85
CA ARG A 429 -4.88 5.53 21.44
C ARG A 429 -5.72 4.29 21.67
N ALA A 430 -5.32 3.20 21.04
CA ALA A 430 -5.94 1.90 21.25
C ALA A 430 -5.01 1.02 22.10
N ARG A 431 -5.56 0.47 23.19
CA ARG A 431 -4.81 -0.27 24.19
C ARG A 431 -5.05 -1.78 24.08
N PRO A 432 -4.10 -2.61 24.53
CA PRO A 432 -4.24 -4.07 24.49
C PRO A 432 -5.44 -4.64 25.27
N ASP A 433 -6.06 -3.85 26.17
CA ASP A 433 -7.23 -4.27 26.94
C ASP A 433 -8.57 -4.02 26.21
N GLY A 434 -8.50 -3.56 24.96
CA GLY A 434 -9.63 -3.22 24.10
C GLY A 434 -10.17 -1.80 24.30
N THR A 435 -9.57 -1.00 25.18
CA THR A 435 -10.00 0.38 25.40
C THR A 435 -9.39 1.34 24.38
N VAL A 436 -10.18 2.32 23.94
CA VAL A 436 -9.77 3.31 22.94
C VAL A 436 -10.07 4.71 23.46
N SER A 437 -9.08 5.59 23.56
CA SER A 437 -9.22 6.97 24.08
C SER A 437 -8.63 7.99 23.12
N SER A 438 -9.22 9.17 22.99
CA SER A 438 -8.65 10.25 22.18
C SER A 438 -7.45 10.90 22.88
N LEU A 439 -6.60 11.62 22.13
CA LEU A 439 -5.57 12.49 22.72
C LEU A 439 -6.18 13.75 23.35
N LEU A 440 -7.44 14.08 23.08
CA LEU A 440 -8.15 15.19 23.72
C LEU A 440 -8.39 14.94 25.21
N ASP A 441 -8.78 13.71 25.59
CA ASP A 441 -9.05 13.31 26.96
C ASP A 441 -8.78 11.82 27.17
N GLU A 442 -7.54 11.49 27.53
CA GLU A 442 -7.09 10.11 27.70
C GLU A 442 -7.73 9.38 28.90
N SER A 443 -8.44 10.11 29.76
CA SER A 443 -9.17 9.53 30.89
C SER A 443 -10.53 8.93 30.49
N LYS A 444 -10.95 9.19 29.25
CA LYS A 444 -12.20 8.70 28.69
C LYS A 444 -11.97 7.79 27.48
N CYS A 445 -12.79 6.76 27.39
CA CYS A 445 -12.74 5.73 26.36
C CYS A 445 -14.05 5.66 25.60
N ILE A 446 -13.97 5.31 24.31
CA ILE A 446 -15.14 5.01 23.47
C ILE A 446 -15.95 3.93 24.17
N THR A 447 -17.20 4.25 24.46
CA THR A 447 -18.13 3.42 25.23
C THR A 447 -19.46 3.41 24.51
N GLU A 448 -20.00 2.22 24.31
CA GLU A 448 -21.40 2.06 23.95
C GLU A 448 -22.27 2.14 25.20
N GLU A 449 -23.25 3.05 25.18
CA GLU A 449 -24.29 3.21 26.18
C GLU A 449 -25.59 2.52 25.74
N ALA A 450 -26.57 2.47 26.64
CA ALA A 450 -27.88 1.90 26.36
C ALA A 450 -28.52 2.54 25.11
N GLY A 451 -29.10 1.71 24.25
CA GLY A 451 -29.75 2.17 23.01
C GLY A 451 -28.79 2.44 21.86
N GLY A 452 -27.54 1.94 21.91
CA GLY A 452 -26.57 2.05 20.82
C GLY A 452 -25.90 3.42 20.71
N VAL A 453 -26.05 4.28 21.72
CA VAL A 453 -25.37 5.59 21.75
C VAL A 453 -23.88 5.38 21.99
N VAL A 454 -23.02 5.99 21.18
CA VAL A 454 -21.57 5.90 21.34
C VAL A 454 -20.99 7.23 21.78
N ALA A 455 -20.24 7.21 22.89
CA ALA A 455 -19.68 8.39 23.54
C ALA A 455 -18.32 8.07 24.18
N THR A 456 -17.53 9.07 24.54
CA THR A 456 -16.37 8.85 25.43
C THR A 456 -16.77 9.05 26.90
N LYS A 457 -16.60 8.00 27.70
CA LYS A 457 -16.87 7.98 29.14
C LYS A 457 -15.65 7.52 29.90
N LYS A 458 -15.67 7.57 31.23
CA LYS A 458 -14.60 7.02 32.05
C LYS A 458 -14.27 5.59 31.60
N CYS A 459 -12.98 5.25 31.53
CA CYS A 459 -12.50 3.95 31.03
C CYS A 459 -12.75 2.78 32.03
N ASP A 460 -13.95 2.69 32.59
CA ASP A 460 -14.43 1.62 33.47
C ASP A 460 -15.84 1.15 33.03
N GLY A 461 -16.46 0.20 33.74
CA GLY A 461 -17.82 -0.27 33.44
C GLY A 461 -17.90 -1.34 32.35
N GLU A 462 -19.05 -1.53 31.70
CA GLU A 462 -19.26 -2.41 30.53
C GLU A 462 -19.28 -1.56 29.23
N GLY A 463 -19.23 -2.15 28.04
CA GLY A 463 -19.38 -1.40 26.77
C GLY A 463 -18.18 -0.54 26.31
N LYS A 464 -17.10 -0.44 27.07
CA LYS A 464 -15.86 0.32 26.71
C LYS A 464 -14.77 -0.47 25.96
N LYS A 465 -14.99 -1.76 25.71
CA LYS A 465 -14.01 -2.65 25.07
C LYS A 465 -14.42 -2.94 23.64
N TRP A 466 -13.47 -2.86 22.73
CA TRP A 466 -13.69 -3.02 21.31
C TRP A 466 -12.66 -3.95 20.70
N ASP A 467 -13.12 -4.84 19.85
CA ASP A 467 -12.32 -5.77 19.06
C ASP A 467 -12.34 -5.32 17.59
N TYR A 468 -11.19 -5.36 16.93
CA TYR A 468 -11.05 -4.99 15.52
C TYR A 468 -10.70 -6.21 14.68
N PHE A 469 -11.33 -6.34 13.52
CA PHE A 469 -11.14 -7.47 12.63
C PHE A 469 -10.71 -7.02 11.23
N VAL A 470 -10.16 -7.96 10.45
CA VAL A 470 -9.73 -7.72 9.06
C VAL A 470 -10.87 -7.22 8.15
N SER A 471 -12.12 -7.49 8.51
CA SER A 471 -13.30 -6.95 7.83
C SER A 471 -13.38 -5.42 7.90
N GLY A 472 -12.68 -4.81 8.86
CA GLY A 472 -12.71 -3.38 9.15
C GLY A 472 -13.78 -2.99 10.17
N ASN A 473 -14.54 -3.94 10.71
CA ASN A 473 -15.49 -3.68 11.78
C ASN A 473 -14.78 -3.47 13.12
N LEU A 474 -15.17 -2.43 13.86
CA LEU A 474 -14.83 -2.25 15.27
C LEU A 474 -16.04 -2.65 16.12
N ILE A 475 -15.94 -3.81 16.78
CA ILE A 475 -17.05 -4.50 17.43
C ILE A 475 -16.95 -4.32 18.94
N ASN A 476 -18.04 -3.91 19.57
CA ASN A 476 -18.12 -3.83 21.01
C ASN A 476 -18.09 -5.24 21.62
N ALA A 477 -17.11 -5.50 22.49
CA ALA A 477 -16.90 -6.83 23.06
C ALA A 477 -18.05 -7.29 23.97
N HIS A 478 -18.93 -6.38 24.43
CA HIS A 478 -20.07 -6.71 25.28
C HIS A 478 -21.36 -6.91 24.48
N THR A 479 -21.74 -5.95 23.64
CA THR A 479 -23.02 -5.97 22.91
C THR A 479 -22.94 -6.70 21.58
N GLN A 480 -21.73 -6.89 21.03
CA GLN A 480 -21.47 -7.39 19.67
C GLN A 480 -21.97 -6.45 18.57
N HIS A 481 -22.25 -5.19 18.88
CA HIS A 481 -22.57 -4.16 17.89
C HIS A 481 -21.30 -3.56 17.27
N CYS A 482 -21.41 -3.12 16.02
CA CYS A 482 -20.37 -2.43 15.27
C CYS A 482 -20.50 -0.92 15.41
N LEU A 483 -19.36 -0.24 15.56
CA LEU A 483 -19.29 1.22 15.41
C LEU A 483 -19.69 1.59 13.97
N THR A 484 -20.65 2.50 13.85
CA THR A 484 -21.31 2.86 12.59
C THR A 484 -21.25 4.37 12.36
N GLU A 485 -21.05 4.78 11.10
CA GLU A 485 -21.24 6.15 10.61
C GLU A 485 -22.67 6.36 10.11
N GLY A 486 -23.39 7.30 10.73
CA GLY A 486 -24.71 7.74 10.26
C GLY A 486 -24.60 8.67 9.04
N GLU A 487 -25.66 8.72 8.23
CA GLU A 487 -25.73 9.62 7.07
C GLU A 487 -25.53 11.11 7.45
N GLY A 488 -25.90 11.50 8.68
CA GLY A 488 -25.69 12.86 9.21
C GLY A 488 -24.34 13.07 9.90
N GLY A 489 -23.45 12.07 9.89
CA GLY A 489 -22.18 12.07 10.61
C GLY A 489 -22.30 11.67 12.08
N GLU A 490 -23.42 11.09 12.52
CA GLU A 490 -23.55 10.58 13.89
C GLU A 490 -22.71 9.32 14.10
N ALA A 491 -22.06 9.19 15.26
CA ALA A 491 -21.43 7.94 15.67
C ALA A 491 -22.38 7.16 16.60
N TYR A 492 -22.68 5.92 16.23
CA TYR A 492 -23.53 5.02 17.02
C TYR A 492 -23.10 3.56 16.85
N ALA A 493 -23.62 2.67 17.69
CA ALA A 493 -23.41 1.24 17.62
C ALA A 493 -24.69 0.56 17.11
N ALA A 494 -24.55 -0.37 16.17
CA ALA A 494 -25.67 -1.14 15.60
C ALA A 494 -25.24 -2.56 15.25
N ASP A 495 -26.19 -3.40 14.85
CA ASP A 495 -25.89 -4.73 14.34
C ASP A 495 -24.80 -4.69 13.25
N CYS A 496 -23.85 -5.61 13.34
CA CYS A 496 -22.78 -5.70 12.38
C CYS A 496 -23.30 -6.18 11.01
N GLY A 497 -23.21 -5.31 10.03
CA GLY A 497 -23.35 -5.62 8.61
C GLY A 497 -22.10 -6.29 8.05
N TYR A 498 -22.26 -6.92 6.88
CA TYR A 498 -21.15 -7.53 6.16
C TYR A 498 -20.52 -6.51 5.21
N LEU A 499 -19.36 -5.97 5.59
CA LEU A 499 -18.54 -5.08 4.75
C LEU A 499 -19.34 -3.88 4.20
N THR A 500 -20.18 -3.28 5.04
CA THR A 500 -20.99 -2.12 4.65
C THR A 500 -20.16 -0.84 4.78
N ASN A 501 -20.37 0.10 3.86
CA ASN A 501 -19.58 1.35 3.79
C ASN A 501 -19.52 2.07 5.14
N GLU A 502 -20.63 2.10 5.87
CA GLU A 502 -20.79 2.79 7.14
C GLU A 502 -20.07 2.13 8.34
N GLN A 503 -19.62 0.88 8.20
CA GLN A 503 -19.00 0.11 9.29
C GLN A 503 -17.58 -0.39 9.01
N VAL A 504 -17.02 -0.15 7.81
CA VAL A 504 -15.63 -0.51 7.50
C VAL A 504 -14.71 0.68 7.79
N ILE A 505 -13.99 0.60 8.91
CA ILE A 505 -13.12 1.65 9.41
C ILE A 505 -11.64 1.21 9.42
N ALA A 506 -10.74 2.19 9.35
CA ALA A 506 -9.31 2.00 9.53
C ALA A 506 -8.91 2.36 10.97
N LEU A 507 -7.94 1.62 11.51
CA LEU A 507 -7.35 1.85 12.82
C LEU A 507 -5.84 2.11 12.74
N PRO A 508 -5.24 2.64 13.83
CA PRO A 508 -3.81 2.87 13.91
C PRO A 508 -2.95 1.61 13.75
N ALA A 509 -1.76 1.77 13.17
CA ALA A 509 -0.76 0.72 13.05
C ALA A 509 -0.34 0.17 14.42
N GLY A 510 -0.16 -1.15 14.48
CA GLY A 510 0.22 -1.87 15.70
C GLY A 510 -0.96 -2.46 16.47
N MET A 511 -2.20 -2.26 15.99
CA MET A 511 -3.36 -3.01 16.47
C MET A 511 -3.28 -4.48 16.06
N THR A 512 -3.69 -5.37 16.96
CA THR A 512 -3.87 -6.79 16.65
C THR A 512 -5.21 -6.94 15.93
N ILE A 513 -5.21 -7.69 14.83
CA ILE A 513 -6.34 -7.93 13.91
C ILE A 513 -6.71 -9.41 13.95
#